data_AF-A0A177WPJ5-F1
#
_entry.id   AF-A0A177WPJ5-F1
#
_cell.length_a   1.000
_cell.length_b   1.000
_cell.length_c   1.000
_cell.angle_alpha   90.00
_cell.angle_beta   90.00
_cell.angle_gamma   90.00
#
_symmetry.space_group_name_H-M   'P 1'
#
loop_
_entity.id
_entity.type
_entity.pdbx_description
1 polymer ?
#
loop_
_entity_poly.entity_id
_entity_poly.type
_entity_poly.pdbx_seq_one_letter_code
_entity_poly.pdbx_strand_id
1 'polypeptide(L)'
;MDYEEVVEEEFQVDSTASYGQHLIDTQVSTSPNATQDLHLVPNSPSKNSNYPESPSKQSVQPVSNDDTKKPPSIAKDLSAFTAYLVDLLVQIPMLSEDQLAHWMKYKLKPLCVVDSHNFLFIQALLKQLSNEWHDGIHIGFPINRILEELQTLAASNQEAQMLSDIVKYSDDLPLDVVTSLISIHALGKPTAGDIIKLHRAYKGLTPPPVELLRSFTIMNALIADCFIPGRSNNYRQEKLWLLAYASATIVSSPDPTIVDTKAVIPLYEQLEAFDGVLIRVTSMAQMQDQLVKFFSAIDEPVLSMGLLHWIKQRLFDPDFYEWISFTLGDAPPIFYILDEMAIRNPEQRSHVFSVWKMLFEHEYQKITPLVAIQFRERFLDHFILLIKTGFVLPIFTYLTSNAHQIDDSLLLYFLNTLLSQIDTPHDPTHIWMIIDLLDHISSTSQHDQTAIQQFLEHAIKLDILPDEQLSKAKEILECL
;
A
#
# COMPACT_ATOMS: atom_id res chain seq x y z
N MET A 1 -22.14 55.25 -12.52
CA MET A 1 -21.56 56.46 -11.90
C MET A 1 -21.84 56.39 -10.42
N ASP A 2 -21.16 57.23 -9.67
CA ASP A 2 -21.33 57.48 -8.24
C ASP A 2 -20.89 56.32 -7.33
N TYR A 3 -19.76 56.55 -6.67
CA TYR A 3 -19.22 55.78 -5.56
C TYR A 3 -19.75 56.41 -4.26
N GLU A 4 -19.86 55.62 -3.18
CA GLU A 4 -19.76 56.16 -1.82
C GLU A 4 -18.69 55.41 -1.01
N GLU A 5 -17.87 56.22 -0.34
CA GLU A 5 -16.84 55.91 0.66
C GLU A 5 -17.50 56.15 2.05
N VAL A 6 -17.09 55.62 3.20
CA VAL A 6 -15.78 55.12 3.69
C VAL A 6 -16.04 53.77 4.44
N VAL A 7 -15.29 53.19 5.39
CA VAL A 7 -14.24 53.59 6.35
C VAL A 7 -13.24 52.43 6.51
N GLU A 8 -11.96 52.71 6.74
CA GLU A 8 -10.97 51.76 7.29
C GLU A 8 -10.70 52.09 8.78
N GLU A 9 -10.60 51.09 9.65
CA GLU A 9 -10.00 51.26 10.98
C GLU A 9 -8.70 50.45 11.07
N GLU A 10 -7.56 51.13 11.02
CA GLU A 10 -6.29 50.57 11.46
C GLU A 10 -6.30 50.35 12.97
N PHE A 11 -5.71 49.25 13.45
CA PHE A 11 -5.13 49.24 14.79
C PHE A 11 -3.70 48.70 14.73
N GLN A 12 -2.76 49.57 15.10
CA GLN A 12 -1.33 49.34 14.96
C GLN A 12 -0.79 48.49 16.12
N VAL A 13 0.24 47.69 15.83
CA VAL A 13 1.00 46.93 16.82
C VAL A 13 1.75 47.88 17.74
N ASP A 14 1.81 47.58 19.04
CA ASP A 14 2.95 47.99 19.86
C ASP A 14 3.41 46.85 20.78
N SER A 15 4.70 46.84 21.11
CA SER A 15 5.39 45.69 21.71
C SER A 15 6.40 46.13 22.77
N THR A 16 6.28 45.60 23.99
CA THR A 16 7.34 45.69 25.01
C THR A 16 7.56 44.35 25.70
N ALA A 17 8.83 43.99 25.89
CA ALA A 17 9.25 42.77 26.58
C ALA A 17 9.96 43.13 27.89
N SER A 18 10.00 42.21 28.87
CA SER A 18 10.95 42.30 29.98
C SER A 18 11.28 40.95 30.63
N TYR A 19 12.58 40.64 30.59
CA TYR A 19 13.41 39.86 31.52
C TYR A 19 12.82 38.98 32.63
N GLY A 20 13.40 37.78 32.76
CA GLY A 20 13.48 37.00 34.00
C GLY A 20 14.60 35.95 33.94
N GLN A 21 15.75 36.20 34.59
CA GLN A 21 16.95 35.37 34.46
C GLN A 21 17.87 35.44 35.70
N HIS A 22 17.99 34.36 36.48
CA HIS A 22 19.04 34.07 37.48
C HIS A 22 19.03 32.54 37.72
N LEU A 23 20.12 31.77 37.48
CA LEU A 23 21.36 31.57 38.27
C LEU A 23 21.12 30.80 39.59
N ILE A 24 21.40 29.49 39.62
CA ILE A 24 22.62 28.79 40.12
C ILE A 24 22.60 28.49 41.65
N ASP A 25 22.58 27.20 42.00
CA ASP A 25 23.64 26.51 42.79
C ASP A 25 23.50 24.98 42.59
N THR A 26 24.53 24.18 42.23
CA THR A 26 25.84 23.87 42.84
C THR A 26 25.76 23.00 44.11
N GLN A 27 26.16 21.72 44.02
CA GLN A 27 26.99 21.02 45.03
C GLN A 27 27.77 19.86 44.38
N VAL A 28 28.88 19.47 45.01
CA VAL A 28 29.89 18.52 44.48
C VAL A 28 30.39 17.59 45.60
N SER A 29 30.50 16.29 45.32
CA SER A 29 31.24 15.31 46.12
C SER A 29 31.77 14.17 45.21
N THR A 30 33.01 14.22 44.75
CA THR A 30 34.24 13.66 45.36
C THR A 30 34.35 12.13 45.35
N SER A 31 35.29 11.64 44.53
CA SER A 31 35.83 10.27 44.37
C SER A 31 36.80 9.87 45.52
N PRO A 32 37.67 8.83 45.42
CA PRO A 32 37.64 7.53 44.70
C PRO A 32 38.07 6.32 45.59
N ASN A 33 38.18 5.11 45.03
CA ASN A 33 39.20 4.05 45.29
C ASN A 33 38.96 2.87 44.31
N ALA A 34 39.95 2.25 43.66
CA ALA A 34 40.95 1.27 44.16
C ALA A 34 40.29 -0.02 44.72
N THR A 35 40.72 -1.24 44.37
CA THR A 35 42.11 -1.72 44.17
C THR A 35 42.21 -2.86 43.12
N GLN A 36 43.42 -3.42 42.96
CA GLN A 36 43.89 -4.50 42.05
C GLN A 36 43.11 -5.85 42.25
N ASP A 37 43.20 -6.85 41.35
CA ASP A 37 44.35 -7.78 41.26
C ASP A 37 44.67 -8.36 39.86
N LEU A 38 45.80 -9.08 39.77
CA LEU A 38 46.51 -9.45 38.54
C LEU A 38 46.93 -10.95 38.47
N HIS A 39 47.07 -11.46 37.23
CA HIS A 39 47.69 -12.75 36.86
C HIS A 39 46.88 -14.01 37.29
N LEU A 40 47.02 -15.22 36.71
CA LEU A 40 48.15 -15.86 36.01
C LEU A 40 47.77 -16.61 34.70
N VAL A 41 48.84 -16.95 33.95
CA VAL A 41 48.98 -17.68 32.66
C VAL A 41 50.19 -18.64 32.85
N PRO A 42 50.48 -19.72 32.09
CA PRO A 42 49.82 -20.35 30.92
C PRO A 42 49.53 -21.87 31.09
N ASN A 43 48.99 -22.55 30.06
CA ASN A 43 49.75 -23.58 29.28
C ASN A 43 48.93 -24.29 28.19
N SER A 44 49.64 -24.64 27.11
CA SER A 44 49.22 -25.47 25.97
C SER A 44 50.30 -26.56 25.75
N PRO A 45 50.35 -27.35 24.66
CA PRO A 45 49.32 -27.84 23.72
C PRO A 45 49.34 -29.40 23.57
N SER A 46 48.47 -30.01 22.76
CA SER A 46 48.89 -31.00 21.72
C SER A 46 47.78 -31.64 20.87
N LYS A 47 48.01 -31.62 19.54
CA LYS A 47 47.79 -32.65 18.50
C LYS A 47 46.73 -33.75 18.71
N ASN A 48 45.84 -33.92 17.72
CA ASN A 48 46.07 -34.88 16.62
C ASN A 48 45.10 -34.68 15.44
N SER A 49 45.36 -35.37 14.32
CA SER A 49 44.58 -35.33 13.07
C SER A 49 43.53 -36.44 12.99
N ASN A 50 42.49 -36.27 12.17
CA ASN A 50 42.25 -37.06 10.96
C ASN A 50 40.97 -36.62 10.20
N TYR A 51 41.00 -36.82 8.88
CA TYR A 51 39.89 -36.77 7.91
C TYR A 51 39.81 -38.17 7.23
N PRO A 52 38.78 -38.50 6.43
CA PRO A 52 37.43 -37.93 6.30
C PRO A 52 36.32 -39.01 6.43
N GLU A 53 35.04 -38.61 6.41
CA GLU A 53 33.97 -39.43 5.81
C GLU A 53 32.81 -38.55 5.32
N SER A 54 31.93 -39.07 4.45
CA SER A 54 30.91 -38.27 3.73
C SER A 54 29.55 -39.01 3.66
N PRO A 55 28.48 -38.41 3.10
CA PRO A 55 27.32 -38.00 3.88
C PRO A 55 26.20 -39.06 3.97
N SER A 56 25.57 -39.15 5.14
CA SER A 56 24.32 -39.89 5.34
C SER A 56 23.10 -39.01 5.02
N LYS A 57 22.19 -39.52 4.20
CA LYS A 57 20.91 -38.87 3.90
C LYS A 57 20.02 -38.85 5.15
N GLN A 58 19.34 -37.74 5.42
CA GLN A 58 18.18 -37.69 6.31
C GLN A 58 16.93 -37.25 5.54
N SER A 59 15.78 -37.74 6.00
CA SER A 59 14.48 -37.65 5.31
C SER A 59 13.73 -36.38 5.68
N VAL A 60 13.20 -35.68 4.67
CA VAL A 60 12.19 -34.63 4.87
C VAL A 60 10.90 -35.25 5.42
N GLN A 61 10.32 -34.66 6.46
CA GLN A 61 8.95 -34.88 6.91
C GLN A 61 8.15 -33.57 6.77
N PRO A 62 6.82 -33.64 6.56
CA PRO A 62 6.00 -32.45 6.36
C PRO A 62 5.85 -31.62 7.64
N VAL A 63 5.86 -30.30 7.50
CA VAL A 63 5.76 -29.35 8.62
C VAL A 63 4.29 -29.10 9.01
N SER A 64 3.99 -29.12 10.31
CA SER A 64 2.67 -28.85 10.89
C SER A 64 2.45 -27.35 11.19
N ASN A 65 1.21 -26.87 11.01
CA ASN A 65 0.87 -25.44 10.97
C ASN A 65 0.76 -24.66 12.32
N ASP A 66 1.43 -25.06 13.41
CA ASP A 66 1.22 -24.46 14.75
C ASP A 66 2.47 -23.85 15.44
N ASP A 67 3.31 -23.13 14.67
CA ASP A 67 4.57 -22.51 15.15
C ASP A 67 4.45 -21.02 15.50
N THR A 68 3.30 -20.56 16.02
CA THR A 68 2.97 -19.12 16.10
C THR A 68 3.32 -18.38 17.41
N LYS A 69 3.90 -19.06 18.43
CA LYS A 69 4.01 -18.50 19.81
C LYS A 69 5.38 -18.59 20.50
N LYS A 70 6.46 -18.82 19.76
CA LYS A 70 7.84 -18.58 20.25
C LYS A 70 8.68 -17.91 19.15
N PRO A 71 9.59 -16.97 19.48
CA PRO A 71 10.66 -16.64 18.55
C PRO A 71 11.47 -17.92 18.30
N PRO A 72 11.74 -18.29 17.04
CA PRO A 72 12.34 -19.59 16.74
C PRO A 72 13.74 -19.66 17.34
N SER A 73 14.09 -20.77 18.00
CA SER A 73 15.40 -20.90 18.68
C SER A 73 16.59 -20.77 17.72
N ILE A 74 16.33 -20.97 16.43
CA ILE A 74 17.17 -20.65 15.28
C ILE A 74 17.75 -19.23 15.33
N ALA A 75 16.96 -18.23 15.74
CA ALA A 75 17.34 -16.80 15.74
C ALA A 75 18.40 -16.41 16.79
N LYS A 76 19.06 -17.39 17.43
CA LYS A 76 20.17 -17.22 18.38
C LYS A 76 21.49 -17.86 17.91
N ASP A 77 21.47 -18.61 16.81
CA ASP A 77 22.67 -19.09 16.12
C ASP A 77 22.68 -18.49 14.72
N LEU A 78 23.72 -17.71 14.40
CA LEU A 78 23.85 -17.04 13.10
C LEU A 78 23.86 -18.04 11.94
N SER A 79 24.38 -19.26 12.14
CA SER A 79 24.43 -20.29 11.10
C SER A 79 23.02 -20.81 10.77
N ALA A 80 22.30 -21.31 11.78
CA ALA A 80 20.91 -21.75 11.63
C ALA A 80 19.98 -20.62 11.15
N PHE A 81 20.16 -19.40 11.67
CA PHE A 81 19.39 -18.22 11.28
C PHE A 81 19.58 -17.86 9.81
N THR A 82 20.83 -17.83 9.33
CA THR A 82 21.13 -17.52 7.92
C THR A 82 20.57 -18.58 6.99
N ALA A 83 20.71 -19.87 7.33
CA ALA A 83 20.12 -20.96 6.54
C ALA A 83 18.58 -20.83 6.45
N TYR A 84 17.90 -20.65 7.59
CA TYR A 84 16.45 -20.49 7.62
C TYR A 84 15.96 -19.22 6.90
N LEU A 85 16.74 -18.13 6.96
CA LEU A 85 16.45 -16.90 6.21
C LEU A 85 16.56 -17.13 4.70
N VAL A 86 17.57 -17.88 4.23
CA VAL A 86 17.69 -18.25 2.80
C VAL A 86 16.52 -19.15 2.37
N ASP A 87 16.18 -20.18 3.15
CA ASP A 87 15.03 -21.07 2.86
C ASP A 87 13.69 -20.31 2.82
N LEU A 88 13.57 -19.23 3.59
CA LEU A 88 12.45 -18.28 3.49
C LEU A 88 12.53 -17.44 2.21
N LEU A 89 13.64 -16.73 1.95
CA LEU A 89 13.74 -15.81 0.82
C LEU A 89 13.57 -16.50 -0.55
N VAL A 90 13.95 -17.78 -0.67
CA VAL A 90 13.71 -18.60 -1.87
C VAL A 90 12.21 -18.81 -2.18
N GLN A 91 11.31 -18.62 -1.20
CA GLN A 91 9.86 -18.74 -1.41
C GLN A 91 9.25 -17.53 -2.11
N ILE A 92 9.86 -16.34 -1.99
CA ILE A 92 9.31 -15.05 -2.48
C ILE A 92 8.82 -15.12 -3.94
N PRO A 93 9.57 -15.66 -4.93
CA PRO A 93 9.14 -15.62 -6.33
C PRO A 93 7.93 -16.51 -6.65
N MET A 94 7.46 -17.32 -5.69
CA MET A 94 6.32 -18.22 -5.82
C MET A 94 5.03 -17.66 -5.19
N LEU A 95 5.08 -16.47 -4.57
CA LEU A 95 3.95 -15.85 -3.87
C LEU A 95 3.20 -14.86 -4.78
N SER A 96 1.86 -14.82 -4.69
CA SER A 96 1.08 -13.65 -5.15
C SER A 96 1.21 -12.47 -4.17
N GLU A 97 0.83 -11.23 -4.54
CA GLU A 97 0.85 -10.07 -3.62
C GLU A 97 0.04 -10.33 -2.32
N ASP A 98 -1.16 -10.93 -2.43
CA ASP A 98 -1.98 -11.28 -1.27
C ASP A 98 -1.28 -12.29 -0.35
N GLN A 99 -0.59 -13.28 -0.94
CA GLN A 99 0.21 -14.25 -0.20
C GLN A 99 1.49 -13.63 0.38
N LEU A 100 2.12 -12.68 -0.32
CA LEU A 100 3.30 -11.96 0.12
C LEU A 100 3.00 -11.13 1.37
N ALA A 101 1.91 -10.37 1.39
CA ALA A 101 1.49 -9.61 2.58
C ALA A 101 1.25 -10.51 3.80
N HIS A 102 0.63 -11.69 3.61
CA HIS A 102 0.47 -12.69 4.66
C HIS A 102 1.81 -13.29 5.10
N TRP A 103 2.64 -13.72 4.16
CA TRP A 103 3.96 -14.33 4.40
C TRP A 103 4.91 -13.38 5.14
N MET A 104 4.96 -12.10 4.74
CA MET A 104 5.74 -11.05 5.42
C MET A 104 5.35 -10.92 6.90
N LYS A 105 4.03 -10.91 7.18
CA LYS A 105 3.47 -10.76 8.53
C LYS A 105 3.73 -11.98 9.43
N TYR A 106 3.67 -13.20 8.88
CA TYR A 106 3.70 -14.45 9.67
C TYR A 106 4.99 -15.29 9.56
N LYS A 107 5.89 -15.00 8.61
CA LYS A 107 7.19 -15.68 8.45
C LYS A 107 8.38 -14.75 8.67
N LEU A 108 8.44 -13.61 7.97
CA LEU A 108 9.61 -12.72 8.03
C LEU A 108 9.60 -11.81 9.27
N LYS A 109 8.46 -11.14 9.58
CA LYS A 109 8.35 -10.26 10.75
C LYS A 109 8.71 -10.93 12.09
N PRO A 110 8.34 -12.20 12.37
CA PRO A 110 8.75 -12.89 13.60
C PRO A 110 10.27 -13.03 13.77
N LEU A 111 11.06 -13.07 12.69
CA LEU A 111 12.52 -13.06 12.74
C LEU A 111 13.08 -11.66 13.04
N CYS A 112 12.49 -10.65 12.38
CA CYS A 112 12.85 -9.24 12.54
C CYS A 112 12.66 -8.70 13.97
N VAL A 113 11.71 -9.25 14.73
CA VAL A 113 11.32 -8.74 16.07
C VAL A 113 12.07 -9.44 17.22
N VAL A 114 12.96 -10.40 16.94
CA VAL A 114 13.72 -11.13 18.00
C VAL A 114 14.83 -10.28 18.62
N ASP A 115 15.57 -9.54 17.80
CA ASP A 115 16.74 -8.75 18.20
C ASP A 115 17.08 -7.70 17.13
N SER A 116 17.53 -6.52 17.54
CA SER A 116 17.91 -5.41 16.66
C SER A 116 19.08 -5.76 15.74
N HIS A 117 20.00 -6.65 16.16
CA HIS A 117 21.07 -7.15 15.29
C HIS A 117 20.51 -8.01 14.14
N ASN A 118 19.54 -8.88 14.43
CA ASN A 118 18.87 -9.69 13.41
C ASN A 118 18.07 -8.82 12.43
N PHE A 119 17.40 -7.76 12.92
CA PHE A 119 16.74 -6.78 12.06
C PHE A 119 17.72 -6.05 11.14
N LEU A 120 18.81 -5.50 11.69
CA LEU A 120 19.83 -4.80 10.93
C LEU A 120 20.51 -5.72 9.89
N PHE A 121 20.77 -6.98 10.24
CA PHE A 121 21.32 -7.98 9.32
C PHE A 121 20.36 -8.28 8.16
N ILE A 122 19.07 -8.50 8.44
CA ILE A 122 18.04 -8.72 7.41
C ILE A 122 17.95 -7.49 6.48
N GLN A 123 17.87 -6.28 7.04
CA GLN A 123 17.83 -5.03 6.27
C GLN A 123 19.06 -4.87 5.38
N ALA A 124 20.27 -5.06 5.91
CA ALA A 124 21.51 -4.93 5.15
C ALA A 124 21.64 -5.99 4.03
N LEU A 125 21.27 -7.24 4.31
CA LEU A 125 21.26 -8.31 3.30
C LEU A 125 20.27 -8.00 2.17
N LEU A 126 19.05 -7.55 2.51
CA LEU A 126 18.03 -7.19 1.52
C LEU A 126 18.41 -5.93 0.72
N LYS A 127 19.06 -4.93 1.33
CA LYS A 127 19.62 -3.75 0.64
C LYS A 127 20.80 -4.10 -0.28
N GLN A 128 21.57 -5.14 0.04
CA GLN A 128 22.57 -5.67 -0.90
C GLN A 128 21.88 -6.37 -2.07
N LEU A 129 20.96 -7.29 -1.79
CA LEU A 129 20.20 -8.02 -2.82
C LEU A 129 19.35 -7.10 -3.72
N SER A 130 18.85 -5.97 -3.19
CA SER A 130 18.06 -5.00 -3.95
C SER A 130 18.86 -4.26 -5.02
N ASN A 131 20.19 -4.34 -4.97
CA ASN A 131 21.11 -3.68 -5.90
C ASN A 131 21.70 -4.66 -6.94
N GLU A 132 21.22 -5.91 -7.03
CA GLU A 132 21.77 -6.92 -7.93
C GLU A 132 21.33 -6.72 -9.39
N TRP A 133 22.28 -6.81 -10.33
CA TRP A 133 22.06 -6.67 -11.77
C TRP A 133 22.60 -7.89 -12.54
N HIS A 134 21.87 -8.32 -13.56
CA HIS A 134 22.27 -9.42 -14.45
C HIS A 134 21.93 -9.07 -15.91
N ASP A 135 22.91 -9.16 -16.81
CA ASP A 135 22.79 -8.84 -18.24
C ASP A 135 22.08 -7.52 -18.57
N GLY A 136 22.27 -6.50 -17.73
CA GLY A 136 21.66 -5.17 -17.86
C GLY A 136 20.23 -5.05 -17.28
N ILE A 137 19.73 -6.10 -16.65
CA ILE A 137 18.43 -6.15 -15.97
C ILE A 137 18.63 -6.02 -14.46
N HIS A 138 17.86 -5.15 -13.81
CA HIS A 138 17.91 -4.92 -12.36
C HIS A 138 17.13 -6.01 -11.60
N ILE A 139 17.71 -7.22 -11.51
CA ILE A 139 17.08 -8.39 -10.89
C ILE A 139 16.79 -8.20 -9.38
N GLY A 140 17.52 -7.32 -8.71
CA GLY A 140 17.28 -6.95 -7.32
C GLY A 140 16.00 -6.12 -7.10
N PHE A 141 15.43 -5.51 -8.14
CA PHE A 141 14.34 -4.52 -7.99
C PHE A 141 13.16 -4.99 -7.10
N PRO A 142 12.62 -6.22 -7.21
CA PRO A 142 11.51 -6.67 -6.37
C PRO A 142 11.81 -6.70 -4.86
N ILE A 143 13.08 -6.80 -4.46
CA ILE A 143 13.47 -6.78 -3.05
C ILE A 143 13.19 -5.42 -2.39
N ASN A 144 13.12 -4.33 -3.16
CA ASN A 144 12.71 -3.02 -2.65
C ASN A 144 11.30 -3.04 -2.05
N ARG A 145 10.34 -3.75 -2.67
CA ARG A 145 8.98 -3.94 -2.14
C ARG A 145 8.99 -4.56 -0.73
N ILE A 146 9.92 -5.49 -0.50
CA ILE A 146 10.09 -6.21 0.78
C ILE A 146 10.76 -5.32 1.82
N LEU A 147 11.74 -4.50 1.43
CA LEU A 147 12.32 -3.47 2.29
C LEU A 147 11.26 -2.45 2.74
N GLU A 148 10.38 -2.01 1.84
CA GLU A 148 9.29 -1.07 2.18
C GLU A 148 8.25 -1.71 3.11
N GLU A 149 7.79 -2.93 2.84
CA GLU A 149 6.87 -3.63 3.73
C GLU A 149 7.52 -3.94 5.09
N LEU A 150 8.83 -4.24 5.15
CA LEU A 150 9.55 -4.31 6.42
C LEU A 150 9.58 -2.97 7.16
N GLN A 151 9.82 -1.85 6.45
CA GLN A 151 9.80 -0.51 7.05
C GLN A 151 8.40 -0.18 7.60
N THR A 152 7.33 -0.49 6.86
CA THR A 152 5.93 -0.34 7.30
C THR A 152 5.60 -1.24 8.50
N LEU A 153 6.03 -2.50 8.46
CA LEU A 153 5.85 -3.44 9.57
C LEU A 153 6.70 -3.09 10.80
N ALA A 154 7.77 -2.30 10.64
CA ALA A 154 8.63 -1.80 11.71
C ALA A 154 8.21 -0.44 12.28
N ALA A 155 7.33 0.31 11.60
CA ALA A 155 6.96 1.69 11.95
C ALA A 155 6.37 1.88 13.37
N SER A 156 5.93 0.81 14.03
CA SER A 156 5.52 0.83 15.45
C SER A 156 6.69 0.74 16.45
N ASN A 157 7.94 0.66 15.98
CA ASN A 157 9.15 0.61 16.79
C ASN A 157 10.19 1.63 16.26
N GLN A 158 10.43 2.68 17.02
CA GLN A 158 11.35 3.78 16.68
C GLN A 158 12.80 3.30 16.43
N GLU A 159 13.27 2.27 17.15
CA GLU A 159 14.61 1.73 16.96
C GLU A 159 14.73 1.01 15.61
N ALA A 160 13.74 0.18 15.27
CA ALA A 160 13.69 -0.51 13.99
C ALA A 160 13.48 0.47 12.81
N GLN A 161 12.69 1.53 12.99
CA GLN A 161 12.58 2.61 11.99
C GLN A 161 13.94 3.29 11.75
N MET A 162 14.65 3.69 12.81
CA MET A 162 15.98 4.30 12.72
C MET A 162 17.00 3.38 12.04
N LEU A 163 17.00 2.08 12.38
CA LEU A 163 17.88 1.10 11.72
C LEU A 163 17.54 0.90 10.24
N SER A 164 16.25 0.95 9.87
CA SER A 164 15.81 0.90 8.48
C SER A 164 16.26 2.13 7.69
N ASP A 165 16.14 3.34 8.26
CA ASP A 165 16.60 4.57 7.62
C ASP A 165 18.14 4.60 7.47
N ILE A 166 18.90 4.12 8.46
CA ILE A 166 20.37 4.00 8.38
C ILE A 166 20.80 3.10 7.22
N VAL A 167 20.08 2.01 6.94
CA VAL A 167 20.36 1.11 5.80
C VAL A 167 19.83 1.69 4.48
N LYS A 168 18.69 2.38 4.48
CA LYS A 168 18.08 2.98 3.29
C LYS A 168 18.91 4.14 2.74
N TYR A 169 19.55 4.91 3.63
CA TYR A 169 20.37 6.08 3.31
C TYR A 169 21.86 5.87 3.64
N SER A 170 22.35 4.63 3.54
CA SER A 170 23.76 4.26 3.79
C SER A 170 24.76 4.80 2.76
N ASP A 171 24.26 5.19 1.59
CA ASP A 171 25.04 5.61 0.43
C ASP A 171 25.49 7.08 0.57
N ASP A 172 26.46 7.54 -0.22
CA ASP A 172 27.00 8.92 -0.13
C ASP A 172 26.00 9.96 -0.68
N LEU A 173 25.01 10.30 0.15
CA LEU A 173 23.85 11.12 -0.19
C LEU A 173 23.94 12.50 0.49
N PRO A 174 23.56 13.60 -0.21
CA PRO A 174 23.51 14.92 0.41
C PRO A 174 22.58 14.94 1.62
N LEU A 175 23.05 15.44 2.77
CA LEU A 175 22.28 15.49 4.02
C LEU A 175 20.93 16.23 3.87
N ASP A 176 20.86 17.24 3.00
CA ASP A 176 19.61 17.93 2.66
C ASP A 176 18.58 17.02 1.97
N VAL A 177 19.01 16.04 1.18
CA VAL A 177 18.11 15.05 0.55
C VAL A 177 17.64 14.06 1.60
N VAL A 178 18.55 13.46 2.38
CA VAL A 178 18.23 12.47 3.42
C VAL A 178 17.27 13.05 4.46
N THR A 179 17.54 14.26 4.97
CA THR A 179 16.65 14.93 5.93
C THR A 179 15.27 15.25 5.34
N SER A 180 15.18 15.59 4.05
CA SER A 180 13.90 15.83 3.37
C SER A 180 13.08 14.55 3.20
N LEU A 181 13.73 13.42 2.86
CA LEU A 181 13.05 12.14 2.68
C LEU A 181 12.53 11.57 4.01
N ILE A 182 13.34 11.66 5.08
CA ILE A 182 12.92 11.28 6.44
C ILE A 182 11.78 12.20 6.93
N SER A 183 11.84 13.50 6.66
CA SER A 183 10.76 14.47 6.94
C SER A 183 9.45 14.06 6.26
N ILE A 184 9.46 13.80 4.95
CA ILE A 184 8.28 13.37 4.19
C ILE A 184 7.73 12.03 4.71
N HIS A 185 8.61 11.04 4.96
CA HIS A 185 8.20 9.72 5.42
C HIS A 185 7.55 9.78 6.82
N ALA A 186 8.09 10.59 7.74
CA ALA A 186 7.54 10.76 9.09
C ALA A 186 6.25 11.61 9.13
N LEU A 187 6.08 12.56 8.22
CA LEU A 187 4.92 13.46 8.17
C LEU A 187 3.79 12.99 7.23
N GLY A 188 4.06 12.04 6.34
CA GLY A 188 3.15 11.59 5.28
C GLY A 188 2.87 12.63 4.19
N LYS A 189 3.59 13.76 4.19
CA LYS A 189 3.41 14.90 3.27
C LYS A 189 4.69 15.76 3.19
N PRO A 190 4.97 16.42 2.07
CA PRO A 190 6.13 17.29 1.93
C PRO A 190 5.91 18.70 2.49
N THR A 191 6.94 19.28 3.11
CA THR A 191 6.98 20.73 3.37
C THR A 191 7.54 21.48 2.16
N ALA A 192 7.35 22.81 2.14
CA ALA A 192 7.98 23.68 1.15
C ALA A 192 9.52 23.54 1.12
N GLY A 193 10.16 23.34 2.28
CA GLY A 193 11.61 23.17 2.37
C GLY A 193 12.07 21.87 1.71
N ASP A 194 11.37 20.77 1.95
CA ASP A 194 11.70 19.45 1.40
C ASP A 194 11.65 19.47 -0.13
N ILE A 195 10.59 20.06 -0.71
CA ILE A 195 10.45 20.19 -2.17
C ILE A 195 11.58 21.01 -2.79
N ILE A 196 11.92 22.17 -2.23
CA ILE A 196 13.00 23.02 -2.76
C ILE A 196 14.36 22.29 -2.69
N LYS A 197 14.62 21.55 -1.61
CA LYS A 197 15.84 20.75 -1.45
C LYS A 197 15.91 19.62 -2.47
N LEU A 198 14.86 18.80 -2.57
CA LEU A 198 14.80 17.66 -3.48
C LEU A 198 14.85 18.10 -4.94
N HIS A 199 14.02 19.07 -5.36
CA HIS A 199 14.01 19.59 -6.73
C HIS A 199 15.37 20.16 -7.15
N ARG A 200 16.07 20.85 -6.24
CA ARG A 200 17.43 21.35 -6.49
C ARG A 200 18.45 20.21 -6.63
N ALA A 201 18.36 19.17 -5.79
CA ALA A 201 19.27 18.02 -5.85
C ALA A 201 19.08 17.19 -7.13
N TYR A 202 17.83 16.88 -7.48
CA TYR A 202 17.50 16.09 -8.68
C TYR A 202 17.67 16.87 -10.01
N LYS A 203 17.73 18.21 -9.97
CA LYS A 203 18.22 19.04 -11.10
C LYS A 203 19.73 19.33 -11.05
N GLY A 204 20.47 18.72 -10.12
CA GLY A 204 21.93 18.83 -10.04
C GLY A 204 22.65 18.10 -11.17
N LEU A 205 23.96 18.35 -11.29
CA LEU A 205 24.84 17.62 -12.23
C LEU A 205 25.05 16.15 -11.83
N THR A 206 24.85 15.85 -10.54
CA THR A 206 24.95 14.52 -9.93
C THR A 206 23.67 14.29 -9.12
N PRO A 207 22.55 13.92 -9.76
CA PRO A 207 21.30 13.68 -9.04
C PRO A 207 21.45 12.46 -8.11
N PRO A 208 20.72 12.41 -6.98
CA PRO A 208 20.64 11.20 -6.16
C PRO A 208 19.93 10.06 -6.93
N PRO A 209 20.00 8.80 -6.46
CA PRO A 209 19.24 7.69 -7.03
C PRO A 209 17.73 8.00 -7.08
N VAL A 210 17.06 7.63 -8.17
CA VAL A 210 15.63 7.93 -8.38
C VAL A 210 14.72 7.03 -7.53
N GLU A 211 15.24 5.88 -7.12
CA GLU A 211 14.65 4.88 -6.22
C GLU A 211 14.20 5.52 -4.89
N LEU A 212 14.93 6.54 -4.42
CA LEU A 212 14.60 7.29 -3.20
C LEU A 212 13.32 8.12 -3.33
N LEU A 213 13.01 8.66 -4.52
CA LEU A 213 11.72 9.31 -4.80
C LEU A 213 10.61 8.29 -5.04
N ARG A 214 10.94 7.13 -5.63
CA ARG A 214 10.01 6.05 -5.99
C ARG A 214 9.43 5.29 -4.79
N SER A 215 10.03 5.44 -3.61
CA SER A 215 9.54 4.85 -2.37
C SER A 215 8.05 5.18 -2.15
N PHE A 216 7.22 4.17 -1.83
CA PHE A 216 5.76 4.28 -1.80
C PHE A 216 5.27 5.47 -0.96
N THR A 217 5.84 5.70 0.22
CA THR A 217 5.48 6.85 1.07
C THR A 217 5.77 8.19 0.40
N ILE A 218 6.87 8.30 -0.33
CA ILE A 218 7.32 9.54 -0.98
C ILE A 218 6.48 9.82 -2.23
N MET A 219 6.26 8.82 -3.09
CA MET A 219 5.36 8.92 -4.25
C MET A 219 3.94 9.30 -3.81
N ASN A 220 3.38 8.58 -2.84
CA ASN A 220 2.03 8.83 -2.32
C ASN A 220 1.92 10.25 -1.72
N ALA A 221 2.90 10.68 -0.92
CA ALA A 221 2.94 12.03 -0.35
C ALA A 221 3.02 13.13 -1.44
N LEU A 222 3.81 12.92 -2.50
CA LEU A 222 3.90 13.86 -3.63
C LEU A 222 2.61 13.91 -4.45
N ILE A 223 2.01 12.75 -4.77
CA ILE A 223 0.74 12.66 -5.51
C ILE A 223 -0.40 13.29 -4.69
N ALA A 224 -0.53 12.94 -3.41
CA ALA A 224 -1.58 13.44 -2.54
C ALA A 224 -1.48 14.95 -2.29
N ASP A 225 -0.28 15.52 -2.24
CA ASP A 225 -0.10 16.98 -2.14
C ASP A 225 -0.33 17.69 -3.49
N CYS A 226 0.09 17.08 -4.61
CA CYS A 226 -0.21 17.62 -5.94
C CYS A 226 -1.72 17.73 -6.18
N PHE A 227 -2.46 16.63 -6.05
CA PHE A 227 -3.79 16.49 -6.64
C PHE A 227 -4.95 16.83 -5.67
N ILE A 228 -4.79 17.92 -4.90
CA ILE A 228 -5.82 18.45 -3.99
C ILE A 228 -6.80 19.37 -4.75
N PRO A 229 -8.12 19.14 -4.68
CA PRO A 229 -9.13 20.04 -5.25
C PRO A 229 -9.08 21.46 -4.67
N GLY A 230 -9.31 22.47 -5.52
CA GLY A 230 -9.61 23.85 -5.12
C GLY A 230 -8.51 24.63 -4.40
N ARG A 231 -7.29 24.09 -4.24
CA ARG A 231 -6.19 24.78 -3.54
C ARG A 231 -5.09 25.25 -4.49
N SER A 232 -4.72 26.53 -4.37
CA SER A 232 -3.43 27.00 -4.85
C SER A 232 -2.31 26.30 -4.07
N ASN A 233 -1.52 25.48 -4.74
CA ASN A 233 -0.42 24.76 -4.12
C ASN A 233 0.92 25.48 -4.36
N ASN A 234 1.67 25.73 -3.28
CA ASN A 234 3.01 26.31 -3.37
C ASN A 234 3.99 25.30 -3.96
N TYR A 235 4.91 25.77 -4.81
CA TYR A 235 5.93 24.96 -5.49
C TYR A 235 5.34 23.86 -6.40
N ARG A 236 4.23 24.16 -7.08
CA ARG A 236 3.47 23.18 -7.88
C ARG A 236 4.27 22.63 -9.07
N GLN A 237 4.98 23.50 -9.79
CA GLN A 237 5.81 23.08 -10.93
C GLN A 237 6.98 22.19 -10.45
N GLU A 238 7.58 22.49 -9.31
CA GLU A 238 8.63 21.69 -8.71
C GLU A 238 8.13 20.31 -8.27
N LYS A 239 6.93 20.23 -7.72
CA LYS A 239 6.27 18.97 -7.32
C LYS A 239 5.88 18.11 -8.54
N LEU A 240 5.23 18.70 -9.55
CA LEU A 240 4.89 18.00 -10.79
C LEU A 240 6.17 17.56 -11.53
N TRP A 241 7.26 18.33 -11.49
CA TRP A 241 8.54 17.93 -12.06
C TRP A 241 9.20 16.78 -11.28
N LEU A 242 9.13 16.77 -9.94
CA LEU A 242 9.61 15.65 -9.13
C LEU A 242 8.83 14.36 -9.40
N LEU A 243 7.50 14.44 -9.58
CA LEU A 243 6.69 13.30 -10.03
C LEU A 243 7.09 12.83 -11.44
N ALA A 244 7.20 13.75 -12.40
CA ALA A 244 7.64 13.42 -13.76
C ALA A 244 9.02 12.74 -13.78
N TYR A 245 9.95 13.23 -12.95
CA TYR A 245 11.28 12.64 -12.80
C TYR A 245 11.22 11.24 -12.20
N ALA A 246 10.47 11.05 -11.11
CA ALA A 246 10.33 9.74 -10.46
C ALA A 246 9.66 8.70 -11.37
N SER A 247 8.67 9.10 -12.16
CA SER A 247 7.96 8.21 -13.08
C SER A 247 8.76 7.90 -14.35
N ALA A 248 9.27 8.91 -15.06
CA ALA A 248 9.79 8.75 -16.42
C ALA A 248 11.31 8.51 -16.54
N THR A 249 12.09 8.62 -15.46
CA THR A 249 13.55 8.41 -15.51
C THR A 249 13.89 6.92 -15.60
N ILE A 250 14.64 6.50 -16.62
CA ILE A 250 15.04 5.09 -16.80
C ILE A 250 16.47 4.90 -16.27
N VAL A 251 16.64 3.94 -15.36
CA VAL A 251 17.95 3.47 -14.90
C VAL A 251 18.33 2.24 -15.72
N SER A 252 19.49 2.28 -16.39
CA SER A 252 19.98 1.21 -17.28
C SER A 252 21.42 0.79 -16.95
N SER A 253 21.86 1.05 -15.72
CA SER A 253 23.22 0.87 -15.25
C SER A 253 23.21 0.57 -13.74
N PRO A 254 24.12 -0.27 -13.23
CA PRO A 254 24.39 -0.37 -11.80
C PRO A 254 24.94 0.92 -11.17
N ASP A 255 25.43 1.86 -11.99
CA ASP A 255 25.75 3.23 -11.57
C ASP A 255 24.47 4.08 -11.57
N PRO A 256 23.95 4.49 -10.40
CA PRO A 256 22.68 5.21 -10.28
C PRO A 256 22.77 6.66 -10.79
N THR A 257 23.95 7.17 -11.14
CA THR A 257 24.11 8.48 -11.77
C THR A 257 23.85 8.45 -13.29
N ILE A 258 23.88 7.26 -13.91
CA ILE A 258 23.72 7.07 -15.35
C ILE A 258 22.24 6.75 -15.65
N VAL A 259 21.47 7.81 -15.88
CA VAL A 259 20.01 7.74 -16.09
C VAL A 259 19.56 8.40 -17.39
N ASP A 260 18.53 7.85 -18.03
CA ASP A 260 17.86 8.47 -19.18
C ASP A 260 16.64 9.28 -18.71
N THR A 261 16.65 10.57 -19.00
CA THR A 261 15.63 11.54 -18.58
C THR A 261 14.81 12.12 -19.74
N LYS A 262 14.96 11.60 -20.97
CA LYS A 262 14.28 12.14 -22.18
C LYS A 262 12.76 12.26 -22.04
N ALA A 263 12.13 11.31 -21.34
CA ALA A 263 10.68 11.27 -21.13
C ALA A 263 10.18 12.18 -19.99
N VAL A 264 11.08 12.73 -19.16
CA VAL A 264 10.71 13.56 -17.99
C VAL A 264 10.04 14.87 -18.40
N ILE A 265 10.53 15.55 -19.45
CA ILE A 265 9.91 16.81 -19.91
C ILE A 265 8.55 16.57 -20.58
N PRO A 266 8.39 15.62 -21.53
CA PRO A 266 7.07 15.26 -22.07
C PRO A 266 6.05 14.80 -21.02
N LEU A 267 6.48 14.10 -19.95
CA LEU A 267 5.57 13.73 -18.86
C LEU A 267 5.23 14.92 -17.95
N TYR A 268 6.19 15.80 -17.68
CA TYR A 268 5.95 17.06 -16.96
C TYR A 268 4.92 17.96 -17.68
N GLU A 269 5.05 18.12 -19.00
CA GLU A 269 4.12 18.92 -19.80
C GLU A 269 2.69 18.32 -19.79
N GLN A 270 2.57 16.99 -19.82
CA GLN A 270 1.28 16.31 -19.64
C GLN A 270 0.71 16.48 -18.23
N LEU A 271 1.54 16.38 -17.19
CA LEU A 271 1.16 16.62 -15.79
C LEU A 271 0.65 18.05 -15.57
N GLU A 272 1.33 19.07 -16.11
CA GLU A 272 0.92 20.48 -16.02
C GLU A 272 -0.35 20.77 -16.83
N ALA A 273 -0.50 20.18 -18.03
CA ALA A 273 -1.73 20.29 -18.82
C ALA A 273 -2.93 19.60 -18.17
N PHE A 274 -2.73 18.42 -17.57
CA PHE A 274 -3.76 17.66 -16.86
C PHE A 274 -4.21 18.35 -15.58
N ASP A 275 -3.26 18.85 -14.79
CA ASP A 275 -3.53 19.68 -13.61
C ASP A 275 -4.37 20.93 -13.97
N GLY A 276 -4.03 21.58 -15.08
CA GLY A 276 -4.79 22.70 -15.65
C GLY A 276 -6.23 22.36 -16.06
N VAL A 277 -6.61 21.07 -16.13
CA VAL A 277 -8.00 20.59 -16.24
C VAL A 277 -8.60 20.37 -14.85
N LEU A 278 -7.92 19.65 -13.95
CA LEU A 278 -8.40 19.34 -12.59
C LEU A 278 -8.75 20.58 -11.78
N ILE A 279 -7.95 21.65 -11.90
CA ILE A 279 -8.20 22.95 -11.23
C ILE A 279 -9.52 23.61 -11.70
N ARG A 280 -10.00 23.30 -12.91
CA ARG A 280 -11.20 23.90 -13.51
C ARG A 280 -12.49 23.11 -13.27
N VAL A 281 -12.41 21.84 -12.86
CA VAL A 281 -13.58 20.97 -12.66
C VAL A 281 -14.05 21.10 -11.21
N THR A 282 -14.95 22.05 -10.97
CA THR A 282 -15.56 22.30 -9.65
C THR A 282 -16.84 21.51 -9.42
N SER A 283 -17.53 20.99 -10.45
CA SER A 283 -18.78 20.21 -10.29
C SER A 283 -18.82 18.91 -11.09
N MET A 284 -19.78 18.03 -10.79
CA MET A 284 -19.99 16.75 -11.51
C MET A 284 -20.35 16.96 -12.99
N ALA A 285 -21.14 17.98 -13.33
CA ALA A 285 -21.46 18.31 -14.72
C ALA A 285 -20.19 18.64 -15.53
N GLN A 286 -19.27 19.44 -14.96
CA GLN A 286 -17.98 19.73 -15.58
C GLN A 286 -17.08 18.50 -15.65
N MET A 287 -17.24 17.52 -14.74
CA MET A 287 -16.51 16.25 -14.81
C MET A 287 -16.99 15.41 -16.00
N GLN A 288 -18.32 15.37 -16.24
CA GLN A 288 -18.92 14.74 -17.42
C GLN A 288 -18.35 15.35 -18.72
N ASP A 289 -18.29 16.69 -18.80
CA ASP A 289 -17.73 17.41 -19.97
C ASP A 289 -16.26 17.08 -20.25
N GLN A 290 -15.49 16.62 -19.26
CA GLN A 290 -14.06 16.30 -19.40
C GLN A 290 -13.76 14.80 -19.44
N LEU A 291 -14.75 13.89 -19.42
CA LEU A 291 -14.56 12.43 -19.38
C LEU A 291 -13.54 11.90 -20.40
N VAL A 292 -13.59 12.38 -21.65
CA VAL A 292 -12.64 11.93 -22.69
C VAL A 292 -11.18 12.21 -22.30
N LYS A 293 -10.90 13.34 -21.63
CA LYS A 293 -9.55 13.68 -21.14
C LYS A 293 -9.17 12.84 -19.93
N PHE A 294 -10.12 12.52 -19.05
CA PHE A 294 -9.90 11.60 -17.95
C PHE A 294 -9.56 10.20 -18.46
N PHE A 295 -10.28 9.70 -19.46
CA PHE A 295 -9.98 8.41 -20.09
C PHE A 295 -8.62 8.38 -20.79
N SER A 296 -8.14 9.47 -21.40
CA SER A 296 -6.76 9.56 -21.90
C SER A 296 -5.71 9.69 -20.78
N ALA A 297 -6.07 10.22 -19.61
CA ALA A 297 -5.18 10.31 -18.46
C ALA A 297 -5.04 8.98 -17.69
N ILE A 298 -6.00 8.06 -17.81
CA ILE A 298 -5.92 6.70 -17.25
C ILE A 298 -4.80 5.87 -17.91
N ASP A 299 -4.46 6.18 -19.17
CA ASP A 299 -3.46 5.42 -19.95
C ASP A 299 -2.00 5.68 -19.50
N GLU A 300 -1.76 6.71 -18.68
CA GLU A 300 -0.45 7.05 -18.09
C GLU A 300 -0.51 6.86 -16.57
N PRO A 301 0.23 5.89 -15.97
CA PRO A 301 0.03 5.48 -14.58
C PRO A 301 0.10 6.60 -13.53
N VAL A 302 0.97 7.60 -13.70
CA VAL A 302 1.07 8.72 -12.74
C VAL A 302 -0.10 9.70 -12.85
N LEU A 303 -0.63 9.91 -14.06
CA LEU A 303 -1.83 10.73 -14.27
C LEU A 303 -3.07 10.01 -13.73
N SER A 304 -3.18 8.70 -13.96
CA SER A 304 -4.24 7.85 -13.41
C SER A 304 -4.24 7.87 -11.88
N MET A 305 -3.08 7.65 -11.23
CA MET A 305 -3.00 7.73 -9.77
C MET A 305 -3.26 9.15 -9.23
N GLY A 306 -2.85 10.19 -9.95
CA GLY A 306 -3.21 11.58 -9.63
C GLY A 306 -4.72 11.84 -9.69
N LEU A 307 -5.39 11.35 -10.73
CA LEU A 307 -6.84 11.40 -10.89
C LEU A 307 -7.56 10.64 -9.76
N LEU A 308 -7.07 9.46 -9.40
CA LEU A 308 -7.65 8.65 -8.31
C LEU A 308 -7.52 9.34 -6.96
N HIS A 309 -6.39 10.01 -6.69
CA HIS A 309 -6.21 10.84 -5.49
C HIS A 309 -7.13 12.06 -5.48
N TRP A 310 -7.25 12.77 -6.60
CA TRP A 310 -8.18 13.90 -6.74
C TRP A 310 -9.64 13.48 -6.53
N ILE A 311 -10.06 12.37 -7.17
CA ILE A 311 -11.40 11.77 -6.97
C ILE A 311 -11.62 11.45 -5.49
N LYS A 312 -10.66 10.81 -4.81
CA LYS A 312 -10.76 10.49 -3.37
C LYS A 312 -10.99 11.72 -2.48
N GLN A 313 -10.50 12.90 -2.87
CA GLN A 313 -10.75 14.16 -2.16
C GLN A 313 -12.11 14.82 -2.51
N ARG A 314 -12.82 14.31 -3.52
CA ARG A 314 -14.15 14.79 -3.97
C ARG A 314 -15.29 13.82 -3.69
N LEU A 315 -14.99 12.61 -3.22
CA LEU A 315 -16.00 11.72 -2.65
C LEU A 315 -16.68 12.45 -1.49
N PHE A 316 -18.01 12.31 -1.41
CA PHE A 316 -18.83 12.93 -0.36
C PHE A 316 -18.90 14.47 -0.38
N ASP A 317 -18.44 15.13 -1.45
CA ASP A 317 -18.79 16.53 -1.75
C ASP A 317 -20.33 16.71 -1.79
N PRO A 318 -20.89 17.89 -1.47
CA PRO A 318 -22.31 18.18 -1.66
C PRO A 318 -22.77 17.88 -3.10
N ASP A 319 -22.03 18.32 -4.12
CA ASP A 319 -22.25 18.05 -5.54
C ASP A 319 -22.37 16.54 -5.87
N PHE A 320 -21.58 15.70 -5.19
CA PHE A 320 -21.59 14.25 -5.39
C PHE A 320 -22.91 13.64 -4.88
N TYR A 321 -23.34 14.06 -3.69
CA TYR A 321 -24.61 13.65 -3.11
C TYR A 321 -25.81 14.19 -3.88
N GLU A 322 -25.78 15.44 -4.31
CA GLU A 322 -26.87 16.03 -5.09
C GLU A 322 -27.03 15.32 -6.44
N TRP A 323 -25.93 15.00 -7.14
CA TRP A 323 -26.00 14.19 -8.36
C TRP A 323 -26.65 12.82 -8.09
N ILE A 324 -26.08 12.04 -7.16
CA ILE A 324 -26.56 10.70 -6.81
C ILE A 324 -28.03 10.69 -6.31
N SER A 325 -28.47 11.77 -5.65
CA SER A 325 -29.84 11.91 -5.12
C SER A 325 -30.86 12.41 -6.15
N PHE A 326 -30.45 13.22 -7.13
CA PHE A 326 -31.39 13.84 -8.08
C PHE A 326 -31.41 13.19 -9.47
N THR A 327 -30.30 12.65 -9.99
CA THR A 327 -30.31 11.88 -11.25
C THR A 327 -30.55 10.40 -10.97
N LEU A 328 -31.78 10.06 -10.57
CA LEU A 328 -32.23 8.68 -10.33
C LEU A 328 -32.28 7.88 -11.64
N GLY A 329 -31.12 7.39 -12.06
CA GLY A 329 -30.90 6.63 -13.29
C GLY A 329 -29.42 6.62 -13.66
N ASP A 330 -28.96 7.74 -14.23
CA ASP A 330 -27.58 7.93 -14.72
C ASP A 330 -26.54 7.69 -13.62
N ALA A 331 -25.42 7.04 -13.97
CA ALA A 331 -24.30 6.87 -13.05
C ALA A 331 -23.47 8.17 -12.97
N PRO A 332 -22.91 8.52 -11.80
CA PRO A 332 -21.97 9.64 -11.68
C PRO A 332 -20.75 9.50 -12.60
N PRO A 333 -20.16 10.60 -13.10
CA PRO A 333 -18.98 10.55 -13.96
C PRO A 333 -17.79 9.79 -13.32
N ILE A 334 -17.68 9.88 -11.99
CA ILE A 334 -16.68 9.16 -11.18
C ILE A 334 -16.75 7.64 -11.39
N PHE A 335 -17.95 7.06 -11.57
CA PHE A 335 -18.13 5.61 -11.65
C PHE A 335 -17.45 5.08 -12.92
N TYR A 336 -17.74 5.70 -14.06
CA TYR A 336 -17.10 5.37 -15.35
C TYR A 336 -15.58 5.55 -15.33
N ILE A 337 -15.06 6.55 -14.59
CA ILE A 337 -13.61 6.74 -14.44
C ILE A 337 -12.99 5.59 -13.63
N LEU A 338 -13.59 5.23 -12.50
CA LEU A 338 -13.10 4.12 -11.64
C LEU A 338 -13.18 2.76 -12.36
N ASP A 339 -14.22 2.54 -13.17
CA ASP A 339 -14.39 1.33 -13.96
C ASP A 339 -13.32 1.22 -15.06
N GLU A 340 -13.10 2.28 -15.84
CA GLU A 340 -12.04 2.33 -16.86
C GLU A 340 -10.64 2.19 -16.23
N MET A 341 -10.41 2.73 -15.02
CA MET A 341 -9.17 2.50 -14.26
C MET A 341 -8.99 1.01 -13.94
N ALA A 342 -10.02 0.34 -13.40
CA ALA A 342 -9.96 -1.08 -13.06
C ALA A 342 -9.79 -1.99 -14.30
N ILE A 343 -10.41 -1.64 -15.41
CA ILE A 343 -10.30 -2.36 -16.68
C ILE A 343 -8.88 -2.22 -17.26
N ARG A 344 -8.37 -0.99 -17.41
CA ARG A 344 -7.10 -0.71 -18.09
C ARG A 344 -5.84 -0.96 -17.25
N ASN A 345 -5.91 -0.74 -15.94
CA ASN A 345 -4.73 -0.78 -15.06
C ASN A 345 -4.88 -1.86 -13.96
N PRO A 346 -4.40 -3.10 -14.18
CA PRO A 346 -4.46 -4.18 -13.19
C PRO A 346 -3.92 -3.81 -11.81
N GLU A 347 -2.76 -3.16 -11.75
CA GLU A 347 -2.08 -2.75 -10.51
C GLU A 347 -2.87 -1.70 -9.69
N GLN A 348 -3.82 -0.99 -10.32
CA GLN A 348 -4.64 0.03 -9.67
C GLN A 348 -5.94 -0.55 -9.08
N ARG A 349 -6.29 -1.81 -9.35
CA ARG A 349 -7.57 -2.42 -8.90
C ARG A 349 -7.74 -2.45 -7.39
N SER A 350 -6.67 -2.67 -6.63
CA SER A 350 -6.67 -2.55 -5.17
C SER A 350 -6.99 -1.14 -4.69
N HIS A 351 -6.45 -0.13 -5.38
CA HIS A 351 -6.68 1.28 -5.10
C HIS A 351 -8.08 1.74 -5.53
N VAL A 352 -8.62 1.22 -6.63
CA VAL A 352 -10.02 1.43 -7.07
C VAL A 352 -11.00 0.74 -6.11
N PHE A 353 -10.74 -0.51 -5.72
CA PHE A 353 -11.53 -1.22 -4.72
C PHE A 353 -11.57 -0.47 -3.39
N SER A 354 -10.47 0.17 -2.97
CA SER A 354 -10.49 1.03 -1.78
C SER A 354 -11.47 2.21 -1.87
N VAL A 355 -11.74 2.73 -3.08
CA VAL A 355 -12.77 3.77 -3.29
C VAL A 355 -14.17 3.20 -3.18
N TRP A 356 -14.45 2.10 -3.89
CA TRP A 356 -15.76 1.45 -3.84
C TRP A 356 -16.11 0.97 -2.44
N LYS A 357 -15.13 0.45 -1.70
CA LYS A 357 -15.26 0.12 -0.28
C LYS A 357 -15.64 1.34 0.57
N MET A 358 -14.93 2.47 0.45
CA MET A 358 -15.28 3.70 1.18
C MET A 358 -16.69 4.20 0.87
N LEU A 359 -17.16 4.04 -0.37
CA LEU A 359 -18.53 4.39 -0.77
C LEU A 359 -19.57 3.42 -0.18
N PHE A 360 -19.31 2.13 -0.21
CA PHE A 360 -20.19 1.08 0.30
C PHE A 360 -20.37 1.16 1.84
N GLU A 361 -19.28 1.40 2.56
CA GLU A 361 -19.25 1.50 4.03
C GLU A 361 -19.80 2.83 4.57
N HIS A 362 -20.11 3.82 3.72
CA HIS A 362 -20.52 5.14 4.19
C HIS A 362 -21.92 5.16 4.83
N GLU A 363 -22.12 6.04 5.82
CA GLU A 363 -23.41 6.31 6.45
C GLU A 363 -24.15 7.47 5.75
N TYR A 364 -25.12 7.14 4.89
CA TYR A 364 -25.86 8.10 4.08
C TYR A 364 -26.96 8.86 4.87
N GLN A 365 -26.57 9.59 5.92
CA GLN A 365 -27.47 10.20 6.93
C GLN A 365 -28.58 11.13 6.39
N LYS A 366 -28.47 11.65 5.17
CA LYS A 366 -29.47 12.53 4.53
C LYS A 366 -30.43 11.82 3.57
N ILE A 367 -30.26 10.50 3.39
CA ILE A 367 -30.94 9.68 2.38
C ILE A 367 -31.78 8.61 3.10
N THR A 368 -32.86 8.14 2.48
CA THR A 368 -33.72 7.11 3.09
C THR A 368 -33.02 5.74 3.07
N PRO A 369 -33.25 4.85 4.06
CA PRO A 369 -32.60 3.53 4.09
C PRO A 369 -32.78 2.71 2.82
N LEU A 370 -33.96 2.78 2.18
CA LEU A 370 -34.25 2.11 0.91
C LEU A 370 -33.35 2.61 -0.25
N VAL A 371 -33.11 3.91 -0.34
CA VAL A 371 -32.25 4.49 -1.38
C VAL A 371 -30.77 4.24 -1.07
N ALA A 372 -30.39 4.19 0.21
CA ALA A 372 -29.05 3.76 0.62
C ALA A 372 -28.75 2.28 0.27
N ILE A 373 -29.75 1.40 0.35
CA ILE A 373 -29.65 0.01 -0.15
C ILE A 373 -29.43 0.02 -1.66
N GLN A 374 -30.23 0.77 -2.42
CA GLN A 374 -30.08 0.89 -3.88
C GLN A 374 -28.70 1.43 -4.33
N PHE A 375 -28.07 2.29 -3.54
CA PHE A 375 -26.68 2.70 -3.81
C PHE A 375 -25.68 1.60 -3.50
N ARG A 376 -25.89 0.79 -2.45
CA ARG A 376 -25.06 -0.37 -2.13
C ARG A 376 -25.18 -1.50 -3.15
N GLU A 377 -26.37 -1.75 -3.70
CA GLU A 377 -26.57 -2.63 -4.85
C GLU A 377 -25.68 -2.18 -6.03
N ARG A 378 -25.74 -0.90 -6.41
CA ARG A 378 -24.90 -0.35 -7.49
C ARG A 378 -23.39 -0.42 -7.17
N PHE A 379 -22.96 -0.25 -5.92
CA PHE A 379 -21.54 -0.45 -5.56
C PHE A 379 -21.10 -1.91 -5.67
N LEU A 380 -22.02 -2.87 -5.47
CA LEU A 380 -21.75 -4.30 -5.66
C LEU A 380 -21.64 -4.67 -7.15
N ASP A 381 -22.33 -3.98 -8.07
CA ASP A 381 -22.08 -4.11 -9.51
C ASP A 381 -20.61 -3.78 -9.86
N HIS A 382 -20.03 -2.75 -9.24
CA HIS A 382 -18.62 -2.39 -9.43
C HIS A 382 -17.65 -3.38 -8.76
N PHE A 383 -18.05 -4.06 -7.67
CA PHE A 383 -17.31 -5.21 -7.15
C PHE A 383 -17.34 -6.39 -8.15
N ILE A 384 -18.48 -6.64 -8.80
CA ILE A 384 -18.64 -7.69 -9.83
C ILE A 384 -17.80 -7.36 -11.08
N LEU A 385 -17.69 -6.08 -11.47
CA LEU A 385 -16.76 -5.67 -12.53
C LEU A 385 -15.31 -5.99 -12.14
N LEU A 386 -14.87 -5.62 -10.94
CA LEU A 386 -13.53 -5.92 -10.45
C LEU A 386 -13.23 -7.43 -10.46
N ILE A 387 -14.19 -8.27 -10.01
CA ILE A 387 -14.10 -9.74 -10.12
C ILE A 387 -13.91 -10.18 -11.58
N LYS A 388 -14.73 -9.68 -12.51
CA LYS A 388 -14.62 -10.00 -13.95
C LYS A 388 -13.30 -9.56 -14.58
N THR A 389 -12.66 -8.51 -14.06
CA THR A 389 -11.30 -8.10 -14.49
C THR A 389 -10.19 -8.97 -13.87
N GLY A 390 -10.51 -9.85 -12.91
CA GLY A 390 -9.59 -10.78 -12.24
C GLY A 390 -9.21 -10.44 -10.80
N PHE A 391 -9.82 -9.42 -10.19
CA PHE A 391 -9.52 -9.00 -8.80
C PHE A 391 -10.45 -9.71 -7.79
N VAL A 392 -10.37 -11.05 -7.76
CA VAL A 392 -11.38 -11.90 -7.10
C VAL A 392 -11.14 -12.06 -5.59
N LEU A 393 -9.98 -12.59 -5.19
CA LEU A 393 -9.67 -12.98 -3.81
C LEU A 393 -9.86 -11.83 -2.79
N PRO A 394 -9.39 -10.58 -3.02
CA PRO A 394 -9.57 -9.50 -2.04
C PRO A 394 -11.03 -9.09 -1.83
N ILE A 395 -11.89 -9.25 -2.83
CA ILE A 395 -13.32 -8.89 -2.75
C ILE A 395 -14.09 -9.92 -1.95
N PHE A 396 -13.92 -11.22 -2.22
CA PHE A 396 -14.51 -12.27 -1.40
C PHE A 396 -13.96 -12.23 0.04
N THR A 397 -12.65 -12.05 0.22
CA THR A 397 -12.04 -11.88 1.55
C THR A 397 -12.69 -10.73 2.33
N TYR A 398 -12.97 -9.60 1.67
CA TYR A 398 -13.67 -8.47 2.29
C TYR A 398 -15.11 -8.81 2.65
N LEU A 399 -15.90 -9.34 1.70
CA LEU A 399 -17.32 -9.63 1.91
C LEU A 399 -17.51 -10.68 3.01
N THR A 400 -16.80 -11.80 2.96
CA THR A 400 -16.86 -12.86 3.99
C THR A 400 -16.47 -12.31 5.37
N SER A 401 -15.35 -11.57 5.47
CA SER A 401 -14.88 -11.01 6.75
C SER A 401 -15.85 -10.01 7.39
N ASN A 402 -16.71 -9.36 6.60
CA ASN A 402 -17.62 -8.31 7.04
C ASN A 402 -19.10 -8.70 6.88
N ALA A 403 -19.41 -9.96 6.54
CA ALA A 403 -20.78 -10.41 6.24
C ALA A 403 -21.76 -10.07 7.38
N HIS A 404 -21.33 -10.24 8.64
CA HIS A 404 -22.07 -9.87 9.85
C HIS A 404 -22.37 -8.36 10.03
N GLN A 405 -21.92 -7.48 9.13
CA GLN A 405 -22.19 -6.03 9.08
C GLN A 405 -22.90 -5.61 7.79
N ILE A 406 -23.04 -6.53 6.82
CA ILE A 406 -23.71 -6.33 5.55
C ILE A 406 -25.11 -6.94 5.66
N ASP A 407 -26.09 -6.34 5.01
CA ASP A 407 -27.45 -6.90 4.99
C ASP A 407 -27.49 -8.16 4.11
N ASP A 408 -28.11 -9.24 4.59
CA ASP A 408 -28.26 -10.51 3.86
C ASP A 408 -28.82 -10.31 2.43
N SER A 409 -29.73 -9.34 2.24
CA SER A 409 -30.28 -9.02 0.92
C SER A 409 -29.25 -8.44 -0.05
N LEU A 410 -28.25 -7.69 0.45
CA LEU A 410 -27.14 -7.17 -0.36
C LEU A 410 -26.16 -8.28 -0.75
N LEU A 411 -25.89 -9.23 0.15
CA LEU A 411 -25.05 -10.39 -0.17
C LEU A 411 -25.74 -11.31 -1.19
N LEU A 412 -27.05 -11.55 -1.04
CA LEU A 412 -27.87 -12.29 -2.00
C LEU A 412 -27.99 -11.57 -3.35
N TYR A 413 -28.12 -10.24 -3.36
CA TYR A 413 -28.08 -9.43 -4.58
C TYR A 413 -26.75 -9.62 -5.31
N PHE A 414 -25.63 -9.45 -4.61
CA PHE A 414 -24.29 -9.63 -5.17
C PHE A 414 -24.10 -11.03 -5.74
N LEU A 415 -24.48 -12.08 -5.01
CA LEU A 415 -24.30 -13.46 -5.44
C LEU A 415 -25.17 -13.82 -6.66
N ASN A 416 -26.46 -13.47 -6.66
CA ASN A 416 -27.31 -13.72 -7.84
C ASN A 416 -26.88 -12.89 -9.05
N THR A 417 -26.47 -11.63 -8.85
CA THR A 417 -26.01 -10.74 -9.93
C THR A 417 -24.65 -11.17 -10.47
N LEU A 418 -23.77 -11.75 -9.63
CA LEU A 418 -22.51 -12.36 -10.08
C LEU A 418 -22.79 -13.64 -10.87
N LEU A 419 -23.51 -14.60 -10.29
CA LEU A 419 -23.76 -15.94 -10.85
C LEU A 419 -24.62 -15.92 -12.12
N SER A 420 -25.48 -14.92 -12.30
CA SER A 420 -26.22 -14.72 -13.55
C SER A 420 -25.38 -14.07 -14.67
N GLN A 421 -24.14 -13.67 -14.38
CA GLN A 421 -23.26 -12.94 -15.31
C GLN A 421 -21.87 -13.58 -15.49
N ILE A 422 -21.63 -14.78 -14.95
CA ILE A 422 -20.42 -15.58 -15.16
C ILE A 422 -20.80 -17.03 -15.47
N ASP A 423 -19.98 -17.73 -16.25
CA ASP A 423 -20.03 -19.20 -16.31
C ASP A 423 -19.57 -19.79 -14.97
N THR A 424 -20.09 -20.96 -14.59
CA THR A 424 -19.74 -21.62 -13.33
C THR A 424 -18.21 -21.84 -13.22
N PRO A 425 -17.53 -21.32 -12.18
CA PRO A 425 -16.09 -21.49 -12.03
C PRO A 425 -15.67 -22.97 -11.99
N HIS A 426 -14.52 -23.30 -12.60
CA HIS A 426 -13.93 -24.65 -12.58
C HIS A 426 -12.78 -24.80 -11.57
N ASP A 427 -12.40 -23.71 -10.91
CA ASP A 427 -11.39 -23.71 -9.85
C ASP A 427 -12.06 -23.94 -8.49
N PRO A 428 -11.70 -25.00 -7.74
CA PRO A 428 -12.28 -25.25 -6.42
C PRO A 428 -12.04 -24.10 -5.43
N THR A 429 -10.99 -23.31 -5.61
CA THR A 429 -10.68 -22.12 -4.81
C THR A 429 -11.80 -21.06 -4.92
N HIS A 430 -12.23 -20.78 -6.15
CA HIS A 430 -13.30 -19.82 -6.44
C HIS A 430 -14.69 -20.36 -6.10
N ILE A 431 -14.93 -21.67 -6.32
CA ILE A 431 -16.17 -22.33 -5.88
C ILE A 431 -16.32 -22.23 -4.36
N TRP A 432 -15.24 -22.52 -3.61
CA TRP A 432 -15.26 -22.42 -2.14
C TRP A 432 -15.54 -21.00 -1.65
N MET A 433 -14.94 -19.96 -2.25
CA MET A 433 -15.22 -18.56 -1.87
C MET A 433 -16.70 -18.19 -1.95
N ILE A 434 -17.42 -18.75 -2.92
CA ILE A 434 -18.87 -18.52 -3.08
C ILE A 434 -19.66 -19.29 -2.02
N ILE A 435 -19.30 -20.55 -1.73
CA ILE A 435 -19.94 -21.38 -0.69
C ILE A 435 -19.71 -20.80 0.72
N ASP A 436 -18.50 -20.31 0.99
CA ASP A 436 -18.13 -19.74 2.28
C ASP A 436 -18.79 -18.38 2.54
N LEU A 437 -19.06 -17.61 1.47
CA LEU A 437 -19.89 -16.40 1.57
C LEU A 437 -21.39 -16.73 1.73
N LEU A 438 -21.90 -17.77 1.07
CA LEU A 438 -23.29 -18.23 1.20
C LEU A 438 -23.63 -18.67 2.64
N ASP A 439 -22.70 -19.34 3.32
CA ASP A 439 -22.85 -19.82 4.71
C ASP A 439 -23.11 -18.70 5.74
N HIS A 440 -22.72 -17.47 5.44
CA HIS A 440 -22.97 -16.32 6.31
C HIS A 440 -24.34 -15.67 6.12
N ILE A 441 -25.17 -16.17 5.20
CA ILE A 441 -26.47 -15.59 4.84
C ILE A 441 -27.60 -16.40 5.48
N SER A 442 -28.55 -15.74 6.13
CA SER A 442 -29.75 -16.42 6.67
C SER A 442 -30.62 -16.95 5.54
N SER A 443 -30.91 -18.26 5.55
CA SER A 443 -31.61 -19.02 4.50
C SER A 443 -33.12 -18.73 4.40
N THR A 444 -33.54 -17.47 4.60
CA THR A 444 -34.94 -17.09 4.89
C THR A 444 -35.51 -16.04 3.93
N SER A 445 -34.85 -15.78 2.80
CA SER A 445 -35.22 -14.73 1.85
C SER A 445 -36.18 -15.22 0.75
N GLN A 446 -37.23 -14.45 0.45
CA GLN A 446 -38.25 -14.80 -0.55
C GLN A 446 -37.86 -14.39 -1.99
N HIS A 447 -36.56 -14.29 -2.29
CA HIS A 447 -36.06 -13.85 -3.60
C HIS A 447 -35.87 -15.03 -4.56
N ASP A 448 -35.82 -14.73 -5.87
CA ASP A 448 -35.46 -15.72 -6.88
C ASP A 448 -33.96 -16.04 -6.76
N GLN A 449 -33.65 -17.21 -6.23
CA GLN A 449 -32.29 -17.72 -6.01
C GLN A 449 -31.85 -18.72 -7.09
N THR A 450 -32.54 -18.77 -8.24
CA THR A 450 -32.30 -19.76 -9.31
C THR A 450 -30.82 -19.87 -9.73
N ALA A 451 -30.09 -18.76 -9.75
CA ALA A 451 -28.66 -18.75 -10.08
C ALA A 451 -27.79 -19.41 -8.99
N ILE A 452 -28.11 -19.20 -7.71
CA ILE A 452 -27.44 -19.86 -6.57
C ILE A 452 -27.73 -21.36 -6.56
N GLN A 453 -28.99 -21.76 -6.78
CA GLN A 453 -29.38 -23.18 -6.86
C GLN A 453 -28.61 -23.90 -7.99
N GLN A 454 -28.61 -23.33 -9.20
CA GLN A 454 -27.89 -23.90 -10.35
C GLN A 454 -26.37 -23.98 -10.12
N PHE A 455 -25.79 -22.99 -9.44
CA PHE A 455 -24.39 -23.01 -9.03
C PHE A 455 -24.10 -24.15 -8.05
N LEU A 456 -24.89 -24.32 -6.99
CA LEU A 456 -24.70 -25.36 -5.98
C LEU A 456 -24.89 -26.76 -6.57
N GLU A 457 -25.95 -26.98 -7.36
CA GLU A 457 -26.16 -28.25 -8.09
C GLU A 457 -24.97 -28.60 -9.00
N HIS A 458 -24.38 -27.61 -9.68
CA HIS A 458 -23.20 -27.82 -10.51
C HIS A 458 -21.94 -28.08 -9.68
N ALA A 459 -21.69 -27.31 -8.63
CA ALA A 459 -20.53 -27.47 -7.75
C ALA A 459 -20.50 -28.85 -7.07
N ILE A 460 -21.66 -29.30 -6.57
CA ILE A 460 -21.82 -30.63 -5.96
C ILE A 460 -21.59 -31.74 -7.01
N LYS A 461 -21.97 -31.51 -8.27
CA LYS A 461 -21.81 -32.46 -9.38
C LYS A 461 -20.38 -32.52 -9.96
N LEU A 462 -19.58 -31.47 -9.78
CA LEU A 462 -18.17 -31.47 -10.20
C LEU A 462 -17.29 -32.39 -9.33
N ASP A 463 -17.64 -32.58 -8.05
CA ASP A 463 -16.94 -33.47 -7.11
C ASP A 463 -15.42 -33.14 -6.95
N ILE A 464 -15.06 -31.86 -7.12
CA ILE A 464 -13.69 -31.32 -6.99
C ILE A 464 -13.40 -30.63 -5.65
N LEU A 465 -14.37 -30.62 -4.73
CA LEU A 465 -14.25 -30.05 -3.39
C LEU A 465 -13.94 -31.16 -2.36
N PRO A 466 -13.21 -30.88 -1.27
CA PRO A 466 -13.10 -31.78 -0.12
C PRO A 466 -14.46 -32.11 0.51
N ASP A 467 -14.59 -33.30 1.10
CA ASP A 467 -15.84 -33.82 1.68
C ASP A 467 -16.57 -32.83 2.61
N GLU A 468 -15.82 -32.10 3.45
CA GLU A 468 -16.34 -31.09 4.39
C GLU A 468 -17.01 -29.91 3.65
N GLN A 469 -16.35 -29.39 2.61
CA GLN A 469 -16.88 -28.32 1.77
C GLN A 469 -18.07 -28.79 0.93
N LEU A 470 -18.04 -30.05 0.49
CA LEU A 470 -19.11 -30.70 -0.26
C LEU A 470 -20.34 -31.01 0.61
N SER A 471 -20.16 -31.26 1.92
CA SER A 471 -21.26 -31.35 2.90
C SER A 471 -21.92 -29.98 3.08
N LYS A 472 -21.10 -28.95 3.36
CA LYS A 472 -21.55 -27.56 3.53
C LYS A 472 -22.37 -27.06 2.32
N ALA A 473 -21.93 -27.37 1.10
CA ALA A 473 -22.66 -27.04 -0.12
C ALA A 473 -24.05 -27.70 -0.23
N LYS A 474 -24.19 -28.95 0.25
CA LYS A 474 -25.47 -29.69 0.29
C LYS A 474 -26.37 -29.16 1.38
N GLU A 475 -25.83 -28.89 2.57
CA GLU A 475 -26.55 -28.32 3.71
C GLU A 475 -27.15 -26.95 3.34
N ILE A 476 -26.39 -26.09 2.65
CA ILE A 476 -26.93 -24.83 2.11
C ILE A 476 -28.04 -25.11 1.09
N LEU A 477 -27.83 -26.01 0.13
CA LEU A 477 -28.83 -26.34 -0.92
C LEU A 477 -30.12 -26.98 -0.36
N GLU A 478 -30.06 -27.66 0.78
CA GLU A 478 -31.25 -28.18 1.50
C GLU A 478 -32.00 -27.10 2.30
N CYS A 479 -31.44 -25.88 2.41
CA CYS A 479 -32.02 -24.74 3.13
C CYS A 479 -32.51 -23.59 2.22
N LEU A 480 -32.42 -23.72 0.89
CA LEU A 480 -32.98 -22.76 -0.09
C LEU A 480 -34.39 -23.17 -0.53
#